data_AF-A0A0G3CFV4-F1
#
_entry.id   AF-A0A0G3CFV4-F1
#
_cell.length_a   1.000
_cell.length_b   1.000
_cell.length_c   1.000
_cell.angle_alpha   90.00
_cell.angle_beta   90.00
_cell.angle_gamma   90.00
#
_symmetry.space_group_name_H-M   'P 1'
#
loop_
_entity.id
_entity.type
_entity.pdbx_description
1 polymer ?
#
loop_
_entity_poly.entity_id
_entity_poly.type
_entity_poly.pdbx_seq_one_letter_code
_entity_poly.pdbx_strand_id
1 'polypeptide(L)'
;MIVDCVGDLITGVEHVGSTAVEGLASKPIIDIDVIIDSYDVFLTVKDRLSKIGFEHEGNLGVEGRKAFKRTFVDDLMPSSYEIDQYTVDVSGHIRQY
;
A
#
# COMPACT_ATOMS: atom_id res chain seq x y z
N MET A 1 1.28 -9.59 7.79
CA MET A 1 1.84 -8.36 8.39
C MET A 1 0.87 -7.17 8.31
N ILE A 2 0.47 -6.70 7.13
CA ILE A 2 -0.45 -5.54 7.01
C ILE A 2 -1.84 -5.86 7.52
N VAL A 3 -2.42 -6.98 7.09
CA VAL A 3 -3.72 -7.47 7.59
C VAL A 3 -3.68 -7.67 9.11
N ASP A 4 -2.57 -8.15 9.66
CA ASP A 4 -2.43 -8.29 11.13
C ASP A 4 -2.38 -6.94 11.86
N CYS A 5 -1.93 -5.89 11.17
CA CYS A 5 -1.74 -4.55 11.73
C CYS A 5 -3.02 -3.69 11.65
N VAL A 6 -3.72 -3.73 10.52
CA VAL A 6 -4.85 -2.85 10.21
C VAL A 6 -6.10 -3.61 9.72
N GLY A 7 -6.13 -4.94 9.81
CA GLY A 7 -7.21 -5.78 9.29
C GLY A 7 -8.61 -5.45 9.82
N ASP A 8 -8.71 -4.91 11.03
CA ASP A 8 -9.96 -4.45 11.66
C ASP A 8 -10.47 -3.10 11.11
N LEU A 9 -9.65 -2.39 10.32
CA LEU A 9 -9.93 -1.05 9.80
C LEU A 9 -10.06 -1.00 8.28
N ILE A 10 -9.81 -2.12 7.59
CA ILE A 10 -9.76 -2.20 6.14
C ILE A 10 -10.84 -3.16 5.63
N THR A 11 -11.30 -2.92 4.41
CA THR A 11 -12.28 -3.78 3.72
C THR A 11 -11.70 -4.60 2.59
N GLY A 12 -10.45 -4.33 2.22
CA GLY A 12 -9.75 -5.12 1.21
C GLY A 12 -8.27 -4.79 1.11
N VAL A 13 -7.54 -5.73 0.50
CA VAL A 13 -6.16 -5.55 0.05
C VAL A 13 -6.08 -6.09 -1.37
N GLU A 14 -5.62 -5.27 -2.32
CA GLU A 14 -5.50 -5.63 -3.74
C GLU A 14 -4.03 -5.49 -4.17
N HIS A 15 -3.48 -6.49 -4.86
CA HIS A 15 -2.21 -6.35 -5.58
C HIS A 15 -2.51 -5.67 -6.91
N VAL A 16 -1.95 -4.48 -7.11
CA VAL A 16 -2.17 -3.64 -8.28
C VAL A 16 -0.84 -3.37 -9.00
N GLY A 17 -0.91 -2.58 -10.06
CA GLY A 17 0.27 -2.22 -10.85
C GLY A 17 0.78 -3.36 -11.73
N SER A 18 1.90 -3.09 -12.41
CA SER A 18 2.42 -3.97 -13.45
C SER A 18 2.87 -5.35 -12.97
N THR A 19 3.28 -5.49 -11.70
CA THR A 19 3.66 -6.78 -11.11
C THR A 19 2.46 -7.67 -10.80
N ALA A 20 1.23 -7.14 -10.78
CA ALA A 20 0.00 -7.92 -10.65
C ALA A 20 -0.41 -8.61 -11.97
N VAL A 21 0.20 -8.21 -13.10
CA VAL A 21 -0.09 -8.78 -14.41
C VAL A 21 0.89 -9.92 -14.71
N GLU A 22 0.38 -11.15 -14.71
CA GLU A 22 1.20 -12.32 -15.03
C GLU A 22 1.85 -12.20 -16.41
N GLY A 23 3.17 -12.45 -16.48
CA GLY A 23 3.94 -12.43 -17.72
C GLY A 23 4.31 -11.05 -18.25
N LEU A 24 3.91 -9.97 -17.59
CA LEU A 24 4.32 -8.62 -17.96
C LEU A 24 5.75 -8.34 -17.44
N ALA A 25 6.65 -7.96 -18.35
CA ALA A 25 7.96 -7.48 -17.95
C ALA A 25 7.83 -6.11 -17.29
N SER A 26 8.10 -6.05 -15.98
CA SER A 26 8.00 -4.84 -15.18
C SER A 26 9.25 -4.60 -14.35
N LYS A 27 9.34 -3.40 -13.76
CA LYS A 27 10.26 -3.19 -12.63
C LYS A 27 9.82 -4.10 -11.47
N PRO A 28 10.76 -4.59 -10.65
CA PRO A 28 10.45 -5.43 -9.49
C PRO A 28 9.88 -4.59 -8.34
N ILE A 29 8.79 -3.88 -8.61
CA ILE A 29 8.09 -3.01 -7.65
C ILE A 29 6.70 -3.58 -7.42
N ILE A 30 6.36 -3.87 -6.17
CA ILE A 30 5.01 -4.32 -5.80
C ILE A 30 4.19 -3.13 -5.35
N ASP A 31 3.03 -2.93 -5.99
CA ASP A 31 2.05 -1.91 -5.62
C ASP A 31 0.88 -2.59 -4.90
N ILE A 32 0.56 -2.17 -3.69
CA ILE A 32 -0.55 -2.73 -2.90
C ILE A 32 -1.56 -1.63 -2.55
N ASP A 33 -2.82 -1.86 -2.87
CA ASP A 33 -3.91 -1.01 -2.44
C ASP A 33 -4.58 -1.58 -1.19
N VAL A 34 -4.76 -0.73 -0.19
CA VAL A 34 -5.47 -1.01 1.06
C VAL A 34 -6.74 -0.18 1.07
N ILE A 35 -7.88 -0.86 1.12
CA ILE A 35 -9.20 -0.22 0.99
C ILE A 35 -9.76 0.03 2.38
N ILE A 36 -10.20 1.25 2.66
CA ILE A 36 -10.89 1.65 3.89
C ILE A 36 -12.31 2.16 3.58
N ASP A 37 -13.24 1.94 4.51
CA ASP A 37 -14.64 2.36 4.34
C ASP A 37 -14.86 3.87 4.50
N SER A 38 -14.04 4.52 5.31
CA SER A 38 -14.15 5.96 5.57
C SER A 38 -12.76 6.56 5.82
N TYR A 39 -12.59 7.82 5.44
CA TYR A 39 -11.38 8.58 5.76
C TYR A 39 -11.18 8.76 7.28
N ASP A 40 -12.23 8.56 8.09
CA ASP A 40 -12.16 8.68 9.55
C ASP A 40 -11.14 7.70 10.18
N VAL A 41 -10.96 6.52 9.58
CA VAL A 41 -10.00 5.52 10.07
C VAL A 41 -8.58 5.75 9.56
N PHE A 42 -8.39 6.64 8.58
CA PHE A 42 -7.09 6.85 7.93
C PHE A 42 -5.97 7.21 8.90
N LEU A 43 -6.23 8.12 9.85
CA LEU A 43 -5.20 8.51 10.82
C LEU A 43 -4.74 7.33 11.67
N THR A 44 -5.67 6.45 12.06
CA THR A 44 -5.35 5.23 12.81
C THR A 44 -4.56 4.25 11.95
N VAL A 45 -4.96 4.05 10.69
CA VAL A 45 -4.24 3.19 9.73
C VAL A 45 -2.81 3.71 9.54
N LYS A 46 -2.65 5.01 9.26
CA LYS A 46 -1.34 5.66 9.10
C LYS A 46 -0.44 5.44 10.31
N ASP A 47 -0.96 5.66 11.52
CA ASP A 47 -0.19 5.52 12.76
C ASP A 47 0.20 4.05 13.04
N ARG A 48 -0.67 3.09 12.71
CA ARG A 48 -0.37 1.66 12.87
C ARG A 48 0.66 1.17 11.84
N LEU A 49 0.53 1.59 10.58
CA LEU A 49 1.51 1.29 9.53
C LEU A 49 2.89 1.88 9.86
N SER A 50 2.93 3.10 10.41
CA SER A 50 4.19 3.72 10.84
C SER A 50 4.94 2.92 11.90
N LYS A 51 4.23 2.29 12.85
CA LYS A 51 4.84 1.45 13.90
C LYS A 51 5.51 0.19 13.37
N ILE A 52 5.14 -0.26 12.17
CA ILE A 52 5.74 -1.44 11.52
C ILE A 52 6.67 -1.05 10.37
N GLY A 53 7.07 0.22 10.27
CA GLY A 53 8.08 0.68 9.31
C GLY A 53 7.53 1.07 7.94
N PHE A 54 6.31 1.62 7.87
CA PHE A 54 5.83 2.33 6.69
C PHE A 54 5.85 3.84 6.90
N GLU A 55 6.40 4.57 5.94
CA GLU A 55 6.48 6.03 5.96
C GLU A 55 5.46 6.62 4.98
N HIS A 56 4.64 7.58 5.42
CA HIS A 56 3.64 8.21 4.58
C HIS A 56 4.26 9.29 3.68
N GLU A 57 4.16 9.13 2.37
CA GLU A 57 4.74 10.01 1.35
C GLU A 57 3.74 11.04 0.78
N GLY A 58 2.56 11.14 1.38
CA GLY A 58 1.50 12.02 0.90
C GLY A 58 0.78 11.40 -0.28
N ASN A 59 0.56 12.18 -1.34
CA ASN A 59 -0.25 11.74 -2.48
C ASN A 59 0.57 11.50 -3.76
N LEU A 60 1.86 11.86 -3.75
CA LEU A 60 2.79 11.72 -4.88
C LEU A 60 2.18 12.24 -6.21
N GLY A 61 1.38 13.30 -6.15
CA GLY A 61 0.75 13.92 -7.31
C GLY A 61 -0.58 13.30 -7.81
N VAL A 62 -1.11 12.28 -7.13
CA VAL A 62 -2.43 11.68 -7.45
C VAL A 62 -3.45 12.14 -6.42
N GLU A 63 -4.50 12.83 -6.84
CA GLU A 63 -5.55 13.29 -5.92
C GLU A 63 -6.23 12.11 -5.21
N GLY A 64 -6.53 12.26 -3.92
CA GLY A 64 -7.09 11.20 -3.09
C GLY A 64 -6.07 10.16 -2.58
N ARG A 65 -4.93 9.96 -3.27
CA ARG A 65 -3.95 8.92 -2.92
C ARG A 65 -3.29 9.19 -1.58
N LYS A 66 -3.08 8.12 -0.80
CA LYS A 66 -2.23 8.10 0.40
C LYS A 66 -1.13 7.06 0.21
N ALA A 67 -0.01 7.49 -0.33
CA ALA A 67 1.15 6.66 -0.59
C ALA A 67 1.96 6.42 0.68
N PHE A 68 2.44 5.20 0.85
CA PHE A 68 3.40 4.83 1.88
C PHE A 68 4.55 4.05 1.27
N LYS A 69 5.75 4.34 1.76
CA LYS A 69 6.97 3.62 1.45
C LYS A 69 7.35 2.69 2.58
N ARG A 70 7.81 1.49 2.25
CA ARG A 70 8.36 0.54 3.22
C ARG A 70 9.80 0.93 3.59
N THR A 71 10.16 0.91 4.87
CA THR A 71 11.50 1.33 5.35
C THR A 71 12.30 0.23 6.07
N PHE A 72 11.81 -1.01 6.06
CA PHE A 72 12.47 -2.16 6.70
C PHE A 72 12.70 -3.32 5.70
N VAL A 73 13.71 -4.14 5.97
CA VAL A 73 14.05 -5.34 5.19
C VAL A 73 13.54 -6.58 5.93
N ASP A 74 12.93 -7.52 5.21
CA ASP A 74 12.50 -8.83 5.72
C ASP A 74 12.82 -9.92 4.67
N ASP A 75 12.74 -11.19 5.08
CA ASP A 75 13.06 -12.33 4.21
C ASP A 75 11.98 -12.60 3.14
N LEU A 76 10.83 -11.92 3.22
CA LEU A 76 9.72 -12.07 2.27
C LEU A 76 10.00 -11.35 0.96
N MET A 77 10.88 -10.36 0.99
CA MET A 77 11.21 -9.50 -0.13
C MET A 77 12.72 -9.45 -0.33
N PRO A 78 13.24 -10.10 -1.39
CA PRO A 78 14.64 -9.96 -1.75
C PRO A 78 14.96 -8.46 -1.91
N SER A 79 16.17 -8.03 -1.54
CA SER A 79 16.59 -6.62 -1.67
C SER A 79 16.54 -6.07 -3.10
N SER A 80 16.31 -6.92 -4.10
CA SER A 80 16.08 -6.57 -5.50
C SER A 80 14.64 -6.17 -5.81
N TYR A 81 13.69 -6.46 -4.91
CA TYR A 81 12.31 -6.02 -4.99
C TYR A 81 12.13 -4.83 -4.04
N GLU A 82 11.69 -3.71 -4.60
CA GLU A 82 11.34 -2.53 -3.81
C GLU A 82 9.82 -2.53 -3.65
N ILE A 83 9.28 -2.75 -2.44
CA ILE A 83 7.87 -2.35 -2.22
C ILE A 83 7.86 -0.85 -2.03
N ASP A 84 7.79 -0.14 -3.15
CA ASP A 84 7.87 1.31 -3.13
C ASP A 84 6.54 1.95 -2.75
N GLN A 85 5.40 1.34 -3.08
CA GLN A 85 4.11 2.03 -2.97
C GLN A 85 3.00 1.17 -2.39
N TYR A 86 2.57 1.55 -1.19
CA TYR A 86 1.28 1.18 -0.64
C TYR A 86 0.34 2.36 -0.76
N THR A 87 -0.86 2.14 -1.27
CA THR A 87 -1.89 3.16 -1.28
C THR A 87 -2.97 2.82 -0.27
N VAL A 88 -3.40 3.80 0.52
CA VAL A 88 -4.69 3.70 1.22
C VAL A 88 -5.73 4.47 0.40
N ASP A 89 -6.77 3.76 -0.03
CA ASP A 89 -7.86 4.30 -0.84
C ASP A 89 -9.20 4.16 -0.10
N VAL A 90 -10.03 5.20 -0.19
CA VAL A 90 -11.39 5.19 0.33
C VAL A 90 -12.32 4.69 -0.77
N SER A 91 -13.01 3.57 -0.52
CA SER A 91 -14.04 3.02 -1.42
C SER A 91 -13.57 2.58 -2.83
N GLY A 92 -12.26 2.39 -3.06
CA GLY A 92 -11.72 1.84 -4.32
C GLY A 92 -11.83 2.80 -5.52
N HIS A 93 -11.82 4.11 -5.26
CA HIS A 93 -11.99 5.15 -6.29
C HIS A 93 -10.72 5.47 -7.08
N ILE A 94 -9.54 5.06 -6.61
CA ILE A 94 -8.26 5.33 -7.24
C ILE A 94 -7.76 4.06 -7.94
N ARG A 95 -8.54 3.57 -8.92
CA ARG A 95 -8.09 2.48 -9.79
C ARG A 95 -7.36 3.05 -11.00
N GLN A 96 -6.03 3.03 -10.95
CA GLN A 96 -5.21 3.13 -12.16
C GLN A 96 -4.84 1.70 -12.59
N TYR A 97 -5.44 1.23 -13.68
CA TYR A 97 -5.02 0.02 -14.40
C TYR A 97 -3.87 0.35 -15.35
#